data_AF-A0A6V8KRT4-F1
#
_entry.id   AF-A0A6V8KRT4-F1
#
_cell.length_a   1.000
_cell.length_b   1.000
_cell.length_c   1.000
_cell.angle_alpha   90.00
_cell.angle_beta   90.00
_cell.angle_gamma   90.00
#
_symmetry.space_group_name_H-M   'P 1'
#
loop_
_entity.id
_entity.type
_entity.pdbx_description
1 polymer ?
#
loop_
_entity_poly.entity_id
_entity_poly.type
_entity_poly.pdbx_seq_one_letter_code
_entity_poly.pdbx_strand_id
1 'polypeptide(L)'
;MHGAGIRAMGRLMDQVLGTIDVHQPGSAAEIRKHLDLVAPHCRWTSGTWDESGLRWDAVENVHRHIEKLSNYLIRVYLTARTQLR
;
A
#
# COMPACT_ATOMS: atom_id res chain seq x y z
N MET A 1 -12.96 5.74 3.84
CA MET A 1 -11.86 5.68 2.86
C MET A 1 -11.93 6.95 1.99
N HIS A 2 -11.20 8.00 2.39
CA HIS A 2 -11.21 9.29 1.70
C HIS A 2 -10.07 9.35 0.66
N GLY A 3 -9.93 10.47 -0.07
CA GLY A 3 -8.89 10.66 -1.09
C GLY A 3 -7.44 10.43 -0.64
N ALA A 4 -7.18 10.31 0.67
CA ALA A 4 -5.88 9.90 1.18
C ALA A 4 -5.49 8.46 0.83
N GLY A 5 -6.44 7.52 0.93
CA GLY A 5 -6.19 6.09 0.67
C GLY A 5 -5.86 5.83 -0.79
N ILE A 6 -6.62 6.42 -1.72
CA ILE A 6 -6.38 6.28 -3.17
C ILE A 6 -5.01 6.82 -3.55
N ARG A 7 -4.62 7.99 -3.02
CA ARG A 7 -3.29 8.57 -3.29
C ARG A 7 -2.15 7.72 -2.74
N ALA A 8 -2.33 7.17 -1.54
CA ALA A 8 -1.33 6.28 -0.95
C ALA A 8 -1.18 4.96 -1.73
N MET A 9 -2.31 4.38 -2.16
CA MET A 9 -2.31 3.21 -3.04
C MET A 9 -1.69 3.51 -4.40
N GLY A 10 -1.90 4.69 -4.98
CA GLY A 10 -1.24 5.10 -6.23
C GLY A 10 0.28 5.04 -6.12
N ARG A 11 0.84 5.65 -5.07
CA ARG A 11 2.29 5.60 -4.81
C ARG A 11 2.82 4.19 -4.58
N LEU A 12 2.05 3.32 -3.91
CA LEU A 12 2.39 1.91 -3.76
C LEU A 12 2.37 1.19 -5.12
N MET A 13 1.35 1.44 -5.94
CA MET A 13 1.20 0.83 -7.26
C MET A 13 2.35 1.19 -8.19
N ASP A 14 2.87 2.43 -8.14
CA ASP A 14 4.07 2.82 -8.90
C ASP A 14 5.26 1.91 -8.57
N GLN A 15 5.43 1.53 -7.30
CA GLN A 15 6.50 0.62 -6.85
C GLN A 15 6.24 -0.84 -7.24
N VAL A 16 4.99 -1.28 -7.30
CA VAL A 16 4.62 -2.64 -7.73
C VAL A 16 4.81 -2.79 -9.23
N LEU A 17 4.26 -1.87 -10.02
CA LEU A 17 4.33 -1.88 -11.47
C LEU A 17 5.77 -1.68 -11.98
N GLY A 18 6.61 -0.94 -11.26
CA GLY A 18 8.04 -0.84 -11.56
C GLY A 18 8.81 -2.17 -11.41
N THR A 19 8.19 -3.22 -10.88
CA THR A 19 8.82 -4.54 -10.71
C THR A 19 8.20 -5.67 -11.54
N ILE A 20 7.16 -5.38 -12.30
CA ILE A 20 6.41 -6.38 -13.07
C ILE A 20 6.42 -5.94 -14.54
N ASP A 21 6.66 -6.88 -15.46
CA ASP A 21 6.39 -6.64 -16.87
C ASP A 21 4.87 -6.70 -17.11
N VAL A 22 4.25 -5.53 -17.22
CA VAL A 22 2.80 -5.37 -17.35
C VAL A 22 2.25 -5.92 -18.67
N HIS A 23 3.09 -6.12 -19.68
CA HIS A 23 2.69 -6.61 -21.00
C HIS A 23 2.66 -8.14 -21.09
N GLN A 24 3.19 -8.85 -20.08
CA GLN A 24 3.15 -10.31 -20.07
C GLN A 24 1.76 -10.83 -19.73
N PRO A 25 1.35 -11.96 -20.35
CA PRO A 25 0.18 -12.71 -19.90
C PRO A 25 0.32 -13.05 -18.40
N GLY A 26 -0.73 -12.76 -17.63
CA GLY A 26 -0.73 -13.03 -16.18
C GLY A 26 -0.17 -11.90 -15.30
N SER A 27 0.21 -10.75 -15.87
CA SER A 27 0.67 -9.58 -15.09
C SER A 27 -0.31 -9.17 -13.99
N ALA A 28 -1.62 -9.25 -14.23
CA ALA A 28 -2.64 -8.97 -13.22
C ALA A 28 -2.60 -9.93 -12.01
N ALA A 29 -2.31 -11.21 -12.24
CA ALA A 29 -2.16 -12.19 -11.17
C ALA A 29 -0.89 -11.91 -10.36
N GLU A 30 0.20 -11.51 -11.03
CA GLU A 30 1.43 -11.13 -10.36
C GLU A 30 1.25 -9.86 -9.52
N ILE A 31 0.59 -8.82 -10.06
CA ILE A 31 0.24 -7.61 -9.31
C ILE A 31 -0.56 -7.97 -8.05
N ARG A 32 -1.51 -8.91 -8.17
CA ARG A 32 -2.29 -9.38 -7.02
C ARG A 32 -1.42 -10.02 -5.94
N LYS A 33 -0.47 -10.90 -6.30
CA LYS A 33 0.48 -11.48 -5.33
C LYS A 33 1.25 -10.40 -4.58
N HIS A 34 1.67 -9.34 -5.27
CA HIS A 34 2.37 -8.22 -4.64
C HIS A 34 1.46 -7.43 -3.67
N LEU A 35 0.18 -7.22 -4.03
CA LEU A 35 -0.79 -6.56 -3.16
C LEU A 35 -1.17 -7.41 -1.95
N ASP A 36 -1.20 -8.73 -2.10
CA ASP A 36 -1.50 -9.68 -1.02
C ASP A 36 -0.46 -9.60 0.11
N LEU A 37 0.77 -9.18 -0.17
CA LEU A 37 1.80 -8.90 0.85
C LEU A 37 1.42 -7.73 1.76
N VAL A 38 0.69 -6.75 1.24
CA VAL A 38 0.36 -5.50 1.95
C VAL A 38 -1.01 -5.58 2.61
N ALA A 39 -1.92 -6.40 2.08
CA ALA A 39 -3.30 -6.53 2.54
C ALA A 39 -3.44 -6.77 4.07
N PRO A 40 -2.65 -7.65 4.72
CA PRO A 40 -2.77 -7.89 6.18
C PRO A 40 -2.44 -6.66 7.05
N HIS A 41 -1.66 -5.74 6.51
CA HIS A 41 -1.18 -4.53 7.17
C HIS A 41 -2.08 -3.32 6.95
N CYS A 42 -3.11 -3.48 6.12
CA CYS A 42 -4.06 -2.42 5.80
C CYS A 42 -5.10 -2.28 6.90
N ARG A 43 -5.46 -1.03 7.19
CA ARG A 43 -6.47 -0.65 8.19
C ARG A 43 -7.48 0.30 7.54
N TRP A 44 -8.11 -0.18 6.46
CA TRP A 44 -8.98 0.65 5.61
C TRP A 44 -10.35 0.95 6.22
N THR A 45 -10.86 0.02 7.02
CA THR A 45 -12.23 0.04 7.56
C THR A 45 -12.30 -0.26 9.05
N SER A 46 -11.17 -0.64 9.67
CA SER A 46 -11.10 -0.95 11.10
C SER A 46 -9.65 -0.87 11.61
N GLY A 47 -9.50 -0.78 12.93
CA GLY A 47 -8.20 -0.79 13.60
C GLY A 47 -7.43 0.53 13.51
N THR A 48 -6.13 0.41 13.79
CA THR A 48 -5.18 1.52 13.92
C THR A 48 -3.97 1.25 13.05
N TRP A 49 -3.50 2.26 12.32
CA TRP A 49 -2.30 2.18 11.49
C TRP A 49 -1.05 2.17 12.36
N ASP A 50 -0.30 1.07 12.32
CA ASP A 50 0.78 0.75 13.27
C ASP A 50 1.82 1.88 13.44
N GLU A 51 2.21 2.57 12.36
CA GLU A 51 3.24 3.60 12.42
C GLU A 51 2.72 5.01 12.79
N SER A 52 1.44 5.26 12.54
CA SER A 52 0.85 6.57 12.82
C SER A 52 0.13 6.63 14.15
N GLY A 53 -0.31 5.49 14.68
CA GLY A 53 -1.22 5.44 15.81
C GLY A 53 -2.62 5.99 15.49
N LEU A 54 -2.88 6.39 14.24
CA LEU A 54 -4.16 6.90 13.81
C LEU A 54 -5.12 5.74 13.59
N ARG A 55 -6.35 5.87 14.10
CA ARG A 55 -7.45 5.01 13.71
C ARG A 55 -7.71 5.11 12.21
N TRP A 56 -8.29 4.05 11.63
CA TRP A 56 -8.63 3.98 10.21
C TRP A 56 -9.44 5.20 9.71
N ASP A 57 -10.31 5.74 10.56
CA ASP A 57 -11.21 6.87 10.30
C ASP A 57 -10.59 8.25 10.59
N ALA A 58 -9.47 8.30 11.31
CA ALA A 58 -8.75 9.53 11.65
C ALA A 58 -7.77 10.00 10.54
N VAL A 59 -7.64 9.23 9.46
CA VAL A 59 -6.77 9.60 8.32
C VAL A 59 -7.48 10.61 7.42
N GLU A 60 -7.07 11.87 7.57
CA GLU A 60 -7.57 12.98 6.74
C GLU A 60 -6.86 13.12 5.39
N ASN A 61 -7.50 13.84 4.46
CA ASN A 61 -7.00 14.11 3.12
C ASN A 61 -6.00 15.29 3.07
N VAL A 62 -5.02 15.28 3.98
CA VAL A 62 -3.97 16.30 4.10
C VAL A 62 -2.61 15.72 3.70
N HIS A 63 -1.72 16.57 3.19
CA HIS A 63 -0.41 16.16 2.66
C HIS A 63 0.37 15.26 3.61
N ARG A 64 0.48 15.67 4.89
CA ARG A 64 1.17 14.92 5.94
C ARG A 64 0.65 13.49 6.12
N HIS A 65 -0.68 13.30 6.12
CA HIS A 65 -1.28 11.99 6.31
C HIS A 65 -1.13 11.11 5.07
N ILE A 66 -1.31 11.69 3.89
CA ILE A 66 -1.08 10.99 2.62
C ILE A 66 0.37 10.49 2.55
N GLU A 67 1.33 11.36 2.83
CA GLU A 67 2.75 11.01 2.79
C GLU A 67 3.10 9.92 3.80
N LYS A 68 2.66 10.08 5.06
CA LYS A 68 2.91 9.08 6.10
C LYS A 68 2.31 7.72 5.76
N LEU A 69 1.06 7.69 5.29
CA LEU A 69 0.39 6.45 4.88
C LEU A 69 1.07 5.80 3.67
N SER A 70 1.47 6.60 2.68
CA SER A 70 2.18 6.10 1.50
C SER A 70 3.52 5.45 1.88
N ASN A 71 4.31 6.15 2.71
CA ASN A 71 5.62 5.66 3.14
C ASN A 71 5.51 4.42 4.01
N TYR A 72 4.47 4.32 4.84
CA TYR A 72 4.14 3.10 5.57
C TYR A 72 3.89 1.92 4.63
N LEU A 73 2.96 2.06 3.66
CA LEU A 73 2.61 0.99 2.72
C LEU A 73 3.82 0.55 1.87
N ILE A 74 4.63 1.50 1.40
CA ILE A 74 5.84 1.21 0.62
C ILE A 74 6.84 0.42 1.47
N ARG A 75 7.09 0.80 2.74
CA ARG A 75 8.00 0.06 3.61
C ARG A 75 7.49 -1.36 3.88
N VAL A 76 6.23 -1.52 4.23
CA VAL A 76 5.60 -2.83 4.41
C VAL A 76 5.82 -3.70 3.17
N TYR A 77 5.54 -3.15 1.98
CA TYR A 77 5.74 -3.86 0.72
C TYR A 77 7.19 -4.27 0.49
N LEU A 78 8.15 -3.34 0.67
CA LEU A 78 9.57 -3.64 0.47
C LEU A 78 10.07 -4.70 1.45
N THR A 79 9.65 -4.64 2.71
CA THR A 79 10.00 -5.63 3.75
C THR A 79 9.36 -6.99 3.50
N ALA A 80 8.11 -7.04 3.03
CA ALA A 80 7.44 -8.31 2.74
C ALA A 80 7.98 -8.94 1.44
N ARG A 81 8.30 -8.13 0.42
CA ARG A 81 8.81 -8.62 -0.87
C ARG A 81 10.21 -9.24 -0.78
N THR A 82 11.06 -8.82 0.17
CA THR A 82 12.34 -9.51 0.37
C THR A 82 12.17 -10.96 0.80
N GLN A 83 11.01 -11.33 1.36
CA GLN A 83 10.69 -12.71 1.76
C GLN A 83 10.10 -13.56 0.63
N LEU A 84 9.71 -12.94 -0.50
CA LEU A 84 9.25 -13.64 -1.71
C LEU A 84 10.38 -14.09 -2.64
N ARG A 85 11.63 -13.66 -2.37
CA ARG A 85 12.80 -13.97 -3.20
C ARG A 85 13.40 -15.34 -2.90
#